data_AF-A0AAE1ST72-F1
#
_entry.id   AF-A0AAE1ST72-F1
#
_cell.length_a   1.000
_cell.length_b   1.000
_cell.length_c   1.000
_cell.angle_alpha   90.00
_cell.angle_beta   90.00
_cell.angle_gamma   90.00
#
_symmetry.space_group_name_H-M   'P 1'
#
loop_
_entity.id
_entity.type
_entity.pdbx_description
1 polymer ?
#
loop_
_entity_poly.entity_id
_entity_poly.type
_entity_poly.pdbx_seq_one_letter_code
_entity_poly.pdbx_strand_id
1 'polypeptide(L)'
;MATNNLEKFHQSRIDKISKAIKSIAFKRQQITKVFQKGDEVEVASQVYGFIGSYYTAAIVSSFGAYHYKVKYKTLLTDDKSAPLEEIVTVSEVRPVPPDQRETLLENGFRLYDMVDVFDNDGWWFGLITGKIGQEYDVYFPTTGDKIAYPPEMLRFHQEWSNGKWIFLLRQGRIFDLY
;
A
#
# COMPACT_ATOMS: atom_id res chain seq x y z
N MET A 1 -7.12 -16.18 33.27
CA MET A 1 -8.39 -15.94 32.55
C MET A 1 -8.43 -14.56 31.84
N ALA A 2 -7.88 -13.48 32.42
CA ALA A 2 -7.87 -12.15 31.79
C ALA A 2 -6.94 -12.02 30.55
N THR A 3 -5.77 -12.65 30.57
CA THR A 3 -4.78 -12.63 29.46
C THR A 3 -5.34 -13.22 28.16
N ASN A 4 -6.01 -14.37 28.26
CA ASN A 4 -6.66 -15.04 27.13
C ASN A 4 -7.79 -14.19 26.50
N ASN A 5 -8.43 -13.28 27.26
CA ASN A 5 -9.47 -12.41 26.70
C ASN A 5 -8.89 -11.22 25.93
N LEU A 6 -7.79 -10.65 26.43
CA LEU A 6 -7.08 -9.56 25.75
C LEU A 6 -6.44 -10.04 24.44
N GLU A 7 -5.79 -11.20 24.46
CA GLU A 7 -5.22 -11.83 23.26
C GLU A 7 -6.29 -12.12 22.21
N LYS A 8 -7.44 -12.67 22.62
CA LYS A 8 -8.59 -12.87 21.72
C LYS A 8 -9.11 -11.57 21.13
N PHE A 9 -9.20 -10.51 21.93
CA PHE A 9 -9.63 -9.19 21.43
C PHE A 9 -8.62 -8.60 20.44
N HIS A 10 -7.32 -8.70 20.74
CA HIS A 10 -6.24 -8.27 19.86
C HIS A 10 -6.29 -9.01 18.52
N GLN A 11 -6.37 -10.34 18.55
CA GLN A 11 -6.49 -11.16 17.34
C GLN A 11 -7.74 -10.81 16.54
N SER A 12 -8.89 -10.67 17.21
CA SER A 12 -10.15 -10.28 16.54
C SER A 12 -10.05 -8.94 15.82
N ARG A 13 -9.33 -7.96 16.38
CA ARG A 13 -9.09 -6.67 15.73
C ARG A 13 -8.17 -6.81 14.53
N ILE A 14 -7.07 -7.55 14.66
CA ILE A 14 -6.16 -7.84 13.55
C ILE A 14 -6.91 -8.52 12.42
N ASP A 15 -7.75 -9.52 12.70
CA ASP A 15 -8.52 -10.24 11.68
C ASP A 15 -9.47 -9.31 10.91
N LYS A 16 -10.15 -8.40 11.62
CA LYS A 16 -11.06 -7.43 10.99
C LYS A 16 -10.31 -6.48 10.05
N ILE A 17 -9.19 -5.93 10.49
CA ILE A 17 -8.38 -5.02 9.67
C ILE A 17 -7.74 -5.79 8.52
N SER A 18 -7.29 -7.03 8.74
CA SER A 18 -6.73 -7.90 7.71
C SER A 18 -7.74 -8.18 6.60
N LYS A 19 -9.02 -8.37 6.93
CA LYS A 19 -10.09 -8.49 5.93
C LYS A 19 -10.26 -7.20 5.11
N ALA A 20 -10.20 -6.03 5.76
CA ALA A 20 -10.29 -4.74 5.08
C ALA A 20 -9.09 -4.51 4.13
N ILE A 21 -7.86 -4.77 4.61
CA ILE A 21 -6.63 -4.67 3.80
C ILE A 21 -6.73 -5.58 2.59
N LYS A 22 -7.12 -6.85 2.76
CA LYS A 22 -7.34 -7.76 1.63
C LYS A 22 -8.38 -7.19 0.67
N SER A 23 -9.53 -6.74 1.17
CA SER A 23 -10.57 -6.16 0.30
C SER A 23 -10.06 -4.97 -0.52
N ILE A 24 -9.16 -4.15 0.02
CA ILE A 24 -8.58 -3.00 -0.67
C ILE A 24 -7.46 -3.43 -1.64
N ALA A 25 -6.55 -4.31 -1.22
CA ALA A 25 -5.41 -4.74 -2.04
C ALA A 25 -5.85 -5.50 -3.31
N PHE A 26 -6.94 -6.28 -3.22
CA PHE A 26 -7.54 -7.00 -4.34
C PHE A 26 -8.47 -6.12 -5.20
N LYS A 27 -8.71 -4.87 -4.78
CA LYS A 27 -9.54 -3.94 -5.55
C LYS A 27 -8.73 -3.33 -6.68
N ARG A 28 -9.32 -3.32 -7.87
CA ARG A 28 -8.80 -2.60 -9.03
C ARG A 28 -8.99 -1.09 -8.91
N GLN A 29 -8.02 -0.34 -9.40
CA GLN A 29 -8.05 1.12 -9.45
C GLN A 29 -9.12 1.58 -10.44
N GLN A 30 -9.82 2.66 -10.09
CA GLN A 30 -10.83 3.26 -10.95
C GLN A 30 -10.20 4.29 -11.88
N ILE A 31 -10.53 4.17 -13.17
CA ILE A 31 -10.16 5.16 -14.18
C ILE A 31 -10.99 6.43 -13.94
N THR A 32 -10.42 7.33 -13.16
CA THR A 32 -11.01 8.64 -12.87
C THR A 32 -10.16 9.78 -13.43
N LYS A 33 -8.96 9.44 -13.89
CA LYS A 33 -7.99 10.33 -14.52
C LYS A 33 -7.28 9.57 -15.65
N VAL A 34 -7.11 10.23 -16.79
CA VAL A 34 -6.25 9.73 -17.88
C VAL A 34 -4.84 10.28 -17.65
N PHE A 35 -3.85 9.40 -17.67
CA PHE A 35 -2.45 9.79 -17.48
C PHE A 35 -1.77 10.05 -18.82
N GLN A 36 -0.89 11.03 -18.84
CA GLN A 36 -0.11 11.43 -20.01
C GLN A 36 1.34 10.95 -19.88
N LYS A 37 2.06 10.90 -21.00
CA LYS A 37 3.49 10.60 -21.00
C LYS A 37 4.23 11.54 -20.05
N GLY A 38 5.06 10.96 -19.18
CA GLY A 38 5.82 11.68 -18.15
C GLY A 38 5.10 11.81 -16.81
N ASP A 39 3.80 11.53 -16.73
CA ASP A 39 3.10 11.53 -15.44
C ASP A 39 3.71 10.47 -14.51
N GLU A 40 3.95 10.85 -13.26
CA GLU A 40 4.34 9.92 -12.21
C GLU A 40 3.11 9.24 -11.63
N VAL A 41 3.22 7.93 -11.43
CA VAL A 41 2.14 7.06 -10.96
C VAL A 41 2.68 5.99 -10.02
N GLU A 42 1.77 5.33 -9.30
CA GLU A 42 2.03 4.05 -8.65
C GLU A 42 1.26 2.95 -9.38
N VAL A 43 1.94 1.81 -9.61
CA VAL A 43 1.33 0.59 -10.14
C VAL A 43 1.04 -0.36 -8.98
N ALA A 44 -0.24 -0.65 -8.76
CA ALA A 44 -0.74 -1.61 -7.80
C ALA A 44 -0.77 -3.01 -8.42
N SER A 45 0.15 -3.88 -8.02
CA SER A 45 0.26 -5.20 -8.63
C SER A 45 -0.94 -6.08 -8.30
N GLN A 46 -1.46 -6.80 -9.30
CA GLN A 46 -2.51 -7.81 -9.17
C GLN A 46 -1.98 -9.25 -9.32
N VAL A 47 -0.65 -9.39 -9.39
CA VAL A 47 0.02 -10.69 -9.49
C VAL A 47 0.11 -11.33 -8.11
N TYR A 48 -0.28 -12.61 -8.01
CA TYR A 48 -0.17 -13.37 -6.75
C TYR A 48 1.24 -13.30 -6.17
N GLY A 49 1.36 -13.07 -4.86
CA GLY A 49 2.63 -12.80 -4.19
C GLY A 49 3.03 -11.32 -4.17
N PHE A 50 2.48 -10.49 -5.07
CA PHE A 50 2.70 -9.04 -5.12
C PHE A 50 1.44 -8.22 -4.82
N ILE A 51 0.30 -8.87 -4.56
CA ILE A 51 -0.94 -8.17 -4.22
C ILE A 51 -0.76 -7.37 -2.92
N GLY A 52 -1.09 -6.09 -2.97
CA GLY A 52 -0.85 -5.13 -1.88
C GLY A 52 0.46 -4.36 -2.01
N SER A 53 1.23 -4.57 -3.09
CA SER A 53 2.41 -3.76 -3.41
C SER A 53 2.10 -2.64 -4.40
N TYR A 54 2.79 -1.51 -4.23
CA TYR A 54 2.72 -0.35 -5.11
C TYR A 54 4.13 0.07 -5.54
N TYR A 55 4.37 0.09 -6.85
CA TYR A 55 5.67 0.47 -7.41
C TYR A 55 5.57 1.81 -8.12
N THR A 56 6.49 2.73 -7.80
CA THR A 56 6.52 4.04 -8.46
C THR A 56 7.02 3.89 -9.88
N ALA A 57 6.32 4.50 -10.83
CA ALA A 57 6.64 4.46 -12.25
C ALA A 57 6.31 5.79 -12.93
N ALA A 58 6.80 5.96 -14.16
CA ALA A 58 6.41 7.03 -15.07
C ALA A 58 5.69 6.45 -16.29
N ILE A 59 4.66 7.15 -16.78
CA ILE A 59 4.00 6.77 -18.03
C ILE A 59 4.94 7.02 -19.21
N VAL A 60 5.22 5.99 -20.00
CA VAL A 60 5.99 6.09 -21.25
C VAL A 60 5.06 6.43 -22.42
N SER A 61 3.94 5.73 -22.50
CA SER A 61 2.91 5.93 -23.53
C SER A 61 1.61 5.21 -23.17
N SER A 62 0.48 5.65 -23.73
CA SER A 62 -0.73 4.83 -23.82
C SER A 62 -0.50 3.65 -24.77
N PHE A 63 -1.02 2.48 -24.43
CA PHE A 63 -0.98 1.28 -25.27
C PHE A 63 -2.41 0.77 -25.49
N GLY A 64 -3.04 1.25 -26.56
CA GLY A 64 -4.48 1.05 -26.78
C GLY A 64 -5.34 1.81 -25.76
N ALA A 65 -6.61 1.40 -25.62
CA ALA A 65 -7.58 2.12 -24.79
C ALA A 65 -7.50 1.81 -23.29
N TYR A 66 -6.89 0.67 -22.91
CA TYR A 66 -6.98 0.13 -21.54
C TYR A 66 -5.62 -0.25 -20.92
N HIS A 67 -4.50 0.13 -21.55
CA HIS A 67 -3.18 -0.14 -21.01
C HIS A 67 -2.26 1.07 -21.11
N TYR A 68 -1.29 1.11 -20.22
CA TYR A 68 -0.15 2.01 -20.29
C TYR A 68 1.13 1.20 -20.40
N LYS A 69 2.07 1.69 -21.19
CA LYS A 69 3.47 1.32 -21.00
C LYS A 69 4.05 2.21 -19.91
N VAL A 70 4.58 1.60 -18.86
CA VAL A 70 5.17 2.29 -17.72
C VAL A 70 6.65 1.96 -17.62
N LYS A 71 7.42 2.86 -17.01
CA LYS A 71 8.81 2.66 -16.65
C LYS A 71 8.95 2.80 -15.14
N TYR A 72 9.31 1.72 -14.45
CA TYR A 72 9.49 1.73 -13.00
C TYR A 72 10.70 2.56 -12.60
N LYS A 73 10.64 3.16 -11.41
CA LYS A 73 11.76 3.94 -10.85
C LYS A 73 12.76 3.09 -10.09
N THR A 74 12.29 2.03 -9.45
CA THR A 74 13.04 1.21 -8.49
C THR A 74 13.25 -0.22 -8.99
N LEU A 75 12.33 -0.76 -9.79
CA LEU A 75 12.50 -2.07 -10.43
C LEU A 75 13.43 -1.99 -11.65
N LEU A 76 14.36 -2.93 -11.73
CA LEU A 76 15.30 -3.09 -12.83
C LEU A 76 14.97 -4.35 -13.65
N THR A 77 15.53 -4.42 -14.86
CA THR A 77 15.59 -5.65 -15.66
C THR A 77 16.36 -6.75 -14.93
N ASP A 78 16.19 -8.01 -15.35
CA ASP A 78 16.84 -9.17 -14.70
C ASP A 78 18.38 -9.06 -14.68
N ASP A 79 18.95 -8.49 -15.73
CA ASP A 79 20.39 -8.20 -15.86
C ASP A 79 20.83 -6.91 -15.14
N LYS A 80 19.88 -6.20 -14.53
CA LYS A 80 20.04 -4.93 -13.80
C LYS A 80 20.62 -3.80 -14.66
N SER A 81 20.55 -3.90 -15.99
CA SER A 81 21.16 -2.93 -16.90
C SER A 81 20.31 -1.67 -17.09
N ALA A 82 18.99 -1.76 -16.87
CA ALA A 82 18.07 -0.64 -17.05
C ALA A 82 16.86 -0.75 -16.11
N PRO A 83 16.12 0.35 -15.89
CA PRO A 83 14.82 0.27 -15.23
C PRO A 83 13.82 -0.56 -16.05
N LEU A 84 13.02 -1.36 -15.36
CA LEU A 84 12.01 -2.23 -15.97
C LEU A 84 10.91 -1.40 -16.65
N GLU A 85 10.55 -1.78 -17.87
CA GLU A 85 9.35 -1.27 -18.56
C GLU A 85 8.34 -2.39 -18.76
N GLU A 86 7.07 -2.11 -18.50
CA GLU A 86 5.99 -3.10 -18.55
C GLU A 86 4.73 -2.49 -19.15
N ILE A 87 3.86 -3.33 -19.74
CA ILE A 87 2.51 -2.95 -20.14
C ILE A 87 1.56 -3.36 -19.01
N VAL A 88 0.96 -2.37 -18.37
CA VAL A 88 0.02 -2.56 -17.24
C VAL A 88 -1.37 -2.08 -17.63
N THR A 89 -2.41 -2.65 -17.02
CA THR A 89 -3.78 -2.20 -17.25
C THR A 89 -4.00 -0.84 -16.59
N VAL A 90 -4.88 -0.02 -17.17
CA VAL A 90 -5.35 1.24 -16.58
C VAL A 90 -5.93 1.06 -15.16
N SER A 91 -6.38 -0.16 -14.84
CA SER A 91 -6.96 -0.54 -13.54
C SER A 91 -5.93 -0.94 -12.48
N GLU A 92 -4.66 -0.94 -12.83
CA GLU A 92 -3.53 -1.15 -11.92
C GLU A 92 -2.84 0.17 -11.58
N VAL A 93 -3.19 1.27 -12.24
CA VAL A 93 -2.48 2.55 -12.11
C VAL A 93 -3.28 3.53 -11.27
N ARG A 94 -2.60 4.17 -10.30
CA ARG A 94 -3.11 5.31 -9.53
C ARG A 94 -2.09 6.46 -9.52
N PRO A 95 -2.50 7.70 -9.19
CA PRO A 95 -1.53 8.79 -9.01
C PRO A 95 -0.52 8.46 -7.90
N VAL A 96 0.57 9.22 -7.81
CA VAL A 96 1.43 9.18 -6.62
C VAL A 96 0.68 9.80 -5.43
N PRO A 97 0.67 9.16 -4.24
CA PRO A 97 0.03 9.71 -3.05
C PRO A 97 0.74 10.98 -2.57
N PRO A 98 0.00 11.95 -1.99
CA PRO A 98 0.60 13.14 -1.41
C PRO A 98 1.51 12.77 -0.24
N ASP A 99 2.62 13.49 -0.11
CA ASP A 99 3.56 13.32 1.00
C ASP A 99 2.87 13.63 2.35
N GLN A 100 3.11 12.79 3.35
CA GLN A 100 2.54 12.89 4.69
C GLN A 100 3.61 13.12 5.77
N ARG A 101 4.85 13.45 5.38
CA ARG A 101 5.96 13.69 6.33
C ARG A 101 5.60 14.70 7.42
N GLU A 102 4.89 15.77 7.08
CA GLU A 102 4.44 16.77 8.07
C GLU A 102 3.44 16.18 9.07
N THR A 103 2.47 15.38 8.60
CA THR A 103 1.47 14.70 9.43
C THR A 103 2.07 13.61 10.34
N LEU A 104 3.15 12.96 9.90
CA LEU A 104 3.84 11.88 10.63
C LEU A 104 4.61 12.40 11.85
N LEU A 105 5.27 13.55 11.71
CA LEU A 105 6.12 14.15 12.75
C LEU A 105 5.37 14.46 14.05
N GLU A 106 4.08 14.79 13.96
CA GLU A 106 3.30 15.17 15.14
C GLU A 106 2.82 13.97 15.98
N ASN A 107 2.68 12.78 15.39
CA ASN A 107 1.90 11.71 16.04
C ASN A 107 2.47 10.28 15.93
N GLY A 108 3.61 10.06 15.26
CA GLY A 108 4.23 8.74 15.08
C GLY A 108 3.30 7.71 14.45
N PHE A 109 3.57 6.41 14.58
CA PHE A 109 2.62 5.35 14.26
C PHE A 109 2.08 4.65 15.51
N ARG A 110 0.87 4.10 15.43
CA ARG A 110 0.16 3.43 16.54
C ARG A 110 -0.22 2.01 16.19
N LEU A 111 -0.52 1.23 17.24
CA LEU A 111 -1.07 -0.10 17.09
C LEU A 111 -2.35 -0.07 16.24
N TYR A 112 -2.42 -0.98 15.27
CA TYR A 112 -3.50 -1.14 14.29
C TYR A 112 -3.56 -0.07 13.20
N ASP A 113 -2.59 0.85 13.11
CA ASP A 113 -2.51 1.74 11.96
C ASP A 113 -2.22 0.93 10.69
N MET A 114 -2.91 1.29 9.61
CA MET A 114 -2.71 0.76 8.27
C MET A 114 -1.61 1.57 7.58
N VAL A 115 -0.58 0.87 7.12
CA VAL A 115 0.66 1.49 6.63
C VAL A 115 1.09 0.84 5.33
N ASP A 116 1.82 1.59 4.51
CA ASP A 116 2.66 1.01 3.48
C ASP A 116 4.11 1.00 3.97
N VAL A 117 4.81 -0.11 3.79
CA VAL A 117 6.24 -0.26 4.10
C VAL A 117 7.04 -0.27 2.81
N PHE A 118 8.09 0.52 2.71
CA PHE A 118 9.01 0.43 1.59
C PHE A 118 9.92 -0.80 1.77
N ASP A 119 9.78 -1.81 0.92
CA ASP A 119 10.59 -3.02 0.94
C ASP A 119 10.56 -3.68 -0.45
N ASN A 120 11.60 -4.43 -0.83
CA ASN A 120 11.73 -5.06 -2.14
C ASN A 120 11.35 -4.11 -3.30
N ASP A 121 11.93 -2.90 -3.27
CA ASP A 121 11.76 -1.85 -4.30
C ASP A 121 10.34 -1.29 -4.45
N GLY A 122 9.40 -1.62 -3.55
CA GLY A 122 8.01 -1.18 -3.60
C GLY A 122 7.42 -0.83 -2.24
N TRP A 123 6.20 -0.28 -2.23
CA TRP A 123 5.43 0.01 -1.03
C TRP A 123 4.43 -1.12 -0.75
N TRP A 124 4.52 -1.77 0.41
CA TRP A 124 3.73 -2.94 0.77
C TRP A 124 2.70 -2.64 1.86
N PHE A 125 1.43 -2.91 1.55
CA PHE A 125 0.31 -2.61 2.42
C PHE A 125 0.19 -3.61 3.58
N GLY A 126 0.41 -3.13 4.80
CA GLY A 126 0.29 -3.89 6.04
C GLY A 126 -0.45 -3.14 7.16
N LEU A 127 -0.46 -3.76 8.34
CA LEU A 127 -0.90 -3.12 9.58
C LEU A 127 0.11 -3.31 10.70
N ILE A 128 0.19 -2.31 11.58
CA ILE A 128 1.02 -2.40 12.77
C ILE A 128 0.34 -3.29 13.81
N THR A 129 1.07 -4.30 14.28
CA THR A 129 0.61 -5.27 15.30
C THR A 129 1.40 -5.16 16.61
N GLY A 130 2.46 -4.37 16.64
CA GLY A 130 3.28 -4.18 17.82
C GLY A 130 4.37 -3.14 17.60
N LYS A 131 5.17 -2.91 18.63
CA LYS A 131 6.37 -2.06 18.59
C LYS A 131 7.41 -2.65 19.54
N ILE A 132 8.64 -2.83 19.06
CA ILE A 132 9.77 -3.31 19.86
C ILE A 132 10.88 -2.27 19.75
N GLY A 133 11.22 -1.61 20.86
CA GLY A 133 12.15 -0.50 20.84
C GLY A 133 11.66 0.66 19.96
N GLN A 134 12.38 0.93 18.86
CA GLN A 134 12.04 1.98 17.88
C GLN A 134 11.31 1.43 16.64
N GLU A 135 11.34 0.11 16.44
CA GLU A 135 10.78 -0.54 15.25
C GLU A 135 9.33 -0.96 15.46
N TYR A 136 8.56 -0.95 14.38
CA TYR A 136 7.16 -1.34 14.33
C TYR A 136 7.02 -2.73 13.72
N ASP A 137 6.36 -3.63 14.44
CA ASP A 137 5.96 -4.93 13.91
C ASP A 137 4.81 -4.74 12.92
N VAL A 138 5.05 -4.99 11.64
CA VAL A 138 4.05 -4.90 10.57
C VAL A 138 3.67 -6.32 10.14
N TYR A 139 2.36 -6.60 10.13
CA TYR A 139 1.80 -7.81 9.54
C TYR A 139 1.25 -7.49 8.14
N PHE A 140 1.51 -8.38 7.19
CA PHE A 140 1.07 -8.27 5.79
C PHE A 140 -0.01 -9.31 5.50
N PRO A 141 -1.30 -8.96 5.53
CA PRO A 141 -2.38 -9.93 5.38
C PRO A 141 -2.37 -10.71 4.07
N THR A 142 -1.85 -10.11 2.99
CA THR A 142 -1.84 -10.71 1.64
C THR A 142 -0.81 -11.82 1.48
N THR A 143 0.31 -11.76 2.21
CA THR A 143 1.38 -12.78 2.19
C THR A 143 1.40 -13.64 3.45
N GLY A 144 0.94 -13.10 4.59
CA GLY A 144 1.00 -13.75 5.90
C GLY A 144 2.27 -13.42 6.71
N ASP A 145 3.15 -12.57 6.18
CA ASP A 145 4.42 -12.23 6.83
C ASP A 145 4.25 -11.25 7.97
N LYS A 146 5.13 -11.33 8.97
CA LYS A 146 5.25 -10.36 10.06
C LYS A 146 6.71 -9.97 10.24
N ILE A 147 7.02 -8.69 10.04
CA ILE A 147 8.39 -8.17 9.98
C ILE A 147 8.46 -6.83 10.72
N ALA A 148 9.56 -6.57 11.43
CA ALA A 148 9.80 -5.31 12.12
C ALA A 148 10.53 -4.32 11.20
N TYR A 149 10.08 -3.05 11.18
CA TYR A 149 10.68 -1.99 10.37
C TYR A 149 10.85 -0.70 11.16
N PRO A 150 11.90 0.09 10.87
CA PRO A 150 12.07 1.40 11.47
C PRO A 150 11.11 2.43 10.82
N PRO A 151 10.71 3.48 11.56
CA PRO A 151 9.62 4.39 11.15
C PRO A 151 9.84 5.08 9.78
N GLU A 152 11.08 5.30 9.37
CA GLU A 152 11.45 5.92 8.10
C GLU A 152 11.07 5.09 6.87
N MET A 153 10.85 3.78 7.05
CA MET A 153 10.41 2.89 5.99
C MET A 153 8.88 2.87 5.85
N LEU A 154 8.15 3.51 6.78
CA LEU A 154 6.70 3.48 6.81
C LEU A 154 6.09 4.79 6.30
N ARG A 155 4.94 4.67 5.65
CA ARG A 155 3.99 5.78 5.44
C ARG A 155 2.58 5.30 5.79
N PHE A 156 1.67 6.22 6.12
CA PHE A 156 0.26 5.85 6.24
C PHE A 156 -0.26 5.37 4.89
N HIS A 157 -1.04 4.28 4.92
CA HIS A 157 -1.72 3.82 3.72
C HIS A 157 -2.75 4.85 3.26
N GLN A 158 -2.77 5.11 1.95
CA GLN A 158 -3.72 6.00 1.30
C GLN A 158 -4.38 5.27 0.14
N GLU A 159 -5.71 5.42 0.04
CA GLU A 159 -6.49 4.79 -1.02
C GLU A 159 -6.93 5.82 -2.05
N TRP A 160 -6.77 5.50 -3.33
CA TRP A 160 -7.27 6.31 -4.43
C TRP A 160 -8.68 5.86 -4.81
N SER A 161 -9.67 6.75 -4.68
CA SER A 161 -11.06 6.41 -4.98
C SER A 161 -11.84 7.63 -5.44
N ASN A 162 -12.63 7.48 -6.51
CA ASN A 162 -13.46 8.56 -7.06
C ASN A 162 -12.69 9.87 -7.32
N GLY A 163 -11.47 9.79 -7.86
CA GLY A 163 -10.67 10.97 -8.20
C GLY A 163 -10.05 11.71 -7.01
N LYS A 164 -10.04 11.13 -5.82
CA LYS A 164 -9.47 11.73 -4.61
C LYS A 164 -8.70 10.73 -3.77
N TRP A 165 -7.71 11.24 -3.03
CA TRP A 165 -7.03 10.49 -1.97
C TRP A 165 -7.90 10.41 -0.72
N ILE A 166 -8.06 9.19 -0.22
CA ILE A 166 -8.79 8.92 1.01
C ILE A 166 -7.79 8.42 2.05
N PHE A 167 -7.78 9.13 3.17
CA PHE A 167 -7.08 8.70 4.37
C PHE A 167 -8.00 7.78 5.16
N LEU A 168 -7.61 6.52 5.28
CA LEU A 168 -8.27 5.61 6.20
C LEU A 168 -7.80 5.97 7.60
N LEU A 169 -8.47 6.97 8.19
CA LEU A 169 -8.12 7.53 9.50
C LEU A 169 -7.99 6.42 10.55
N ARG A 170 -7.02 6.65 11.45
CA ARG A 170 -6.82 5.94 12.71
C ARG A 170 -8.16 5.68 13.40
N GLN A 171 -8.46 4.40 13.59
CA GLN A 171 -9.55 3.84 14.40
C GLN A 171 -10.90 4.60 14.38
N GLY A 172 -11.90 3.99 13.75
CA GLY A 172 -13.31 4.24 14.07
C GLY A 172 -14.28 4.12 12.91
N ARG A 173 -13.87 4.44 11.67
CA ARG A 173 -14.83 4.65 10.57
C ARG A 173 -14.79 3.67 9.40
N ILE A 174 -13.92 2.65 9.43
CA ILE A 174 -14.00 1.57 8.43
C ILE A 174 -15.25 0.72 8.67
N PHE A 175 -15.71 0.62 9.92
CA PHE A 175 -16.89 -0.18 10.29
C PHE A 175 -18.23 0.53 10.10
N ASP A 176 -18.25 1.78 9.62
CA ASP A 176 -19.48 2.53 9.31
C ASP A 176 -19.77 2.59 7.79
N LEU A 177 -19.01 1.85 6.98
CA LEU A 177 -19.18 1.80 5.51
C LEU A 177 -19.81 0.50 4.99
N TYR A 178 -20.43 -0.29 5.87
CA TYR A 178 -21.29 -1.42 5.53
C TYR A 178 -22.49 -1.52 6.48
#